data_AF-A0A349HEV2-F1
#
_entry.id   AF-A0A349HEV2-F1
#
_cell.length_a   1.000
_cell.length_b   1.000
_cell.length_c   1.000
_cell.angle_alpha   90.00
_cell.angle_beta   90.00
_cell.angle_gamma   90.00
#
_symmetry.space_group_name_H-M   'P 1'
#
loop_
_entity.id
_entity.type
_entity.pdbx_description
1 polymer ?
#
loop_
_entity_poly.entity_id
_entity_poly.type
_entity_poly.pdbx_seq_one_letter_code
_entity_poly.pdbx_strand_id
1 'polypeptide(L)'
;MASFFGNKKSESIKKIINFRDELKNIKWNRKDDVESLSTMFNSLDAVAEEKLQYYYGRRKRRAFFSNLFRNLGWVAGFIGVILPLLSDYMVAFDPTGKLGYVFLIAAASFLGANSLFEGTSGHVRYVMTQLKLEKLIVSTRLSWHVYKSRASCIECSEKEVADGFAIIQKYAQEFYDLVIDEADDWGESVLKELIKYQKSIDKNSKLKDGV
;
A
#
# COMPACT_ATOMS: atom_id res chain seq x y z
N MET A 1 -11.53 -15.87 11.79
CA MET A 1 -11.09 -15.00 10.67
C MET A 1 -10.05 -13.95 11.14
N ALA A 2 -9.08 -14.35 11.98
CA ALA A 2 -8.15 -13.45 12.69
C ALA A 2 -6.65 -13.73 12.42
N SER A 3 -6.30 -14.69 11.56
CA SER A 3 -4.90 -15.05 11.27
C SER A 3 -4.24 -14.27 10.11
N PHE A 4 -4.98 -13.37 9.44
CA PHE A 4 -4.53 -12.79 8.17
C PHE A 4 -3.65 -11.53 8.28
N PHE A 5 -3.49 -10.98 9.49
CA PHE A 5 -2.79 -9.72 9.73
C PHE A 5 -1.39 -9.88 10.37
N GLY A 6 -1.15 -10.96 11.13
CA GLY A 6 0.10 -11.14 11.87
C GLY A 6 1.27 -11.67 11.03
N ASN A 7 1.02 -12.48 9.99
CA ASN A 7 2.08 -13.28 9.37
C ASN A 7 2.99 -12.47 8.42
N LYS A 8 2.41 -11.60 7.57
CA LYS A 8 3.17 -10.89 6.51
C LYS A 8 4.16 -9.85 7.02
N LYS A 9 3.89 -9.20 8.16
CA LYS A 9 4.84 -8.24 8.75
C LYS A 9 6.11 -8.95 9.23
N SER A 10 5.96 -10.18 9.72
CA SER A 10 7.08 -11.04 10.13
C SER A 10 7.91 -11.54 8.94
N GLU A 11 7.28 -11.80 7.78
CA GLU A 11 7.97 -12.25 6.57
C GLU A 11 8.91 -11.18 6.00
N SER A 12 8.46 -9.93 5.93
CA SER A 12 9.30 -8.84 5.40
C SER A 12 10.53 -8.54 6.25
N ILE A 13 10.41 -8.67 7.58
CA ILE A 13 11.54 -8.51 8.50
C ILE A 13 12.51 -9.68 8.34
N LYS A 14 11.99 -10.91 8.21
CA LYS A 14 12.81 -12.11 7.97
C LYS A 14 13.61 -11.99 6.67
N LYS A 15 13.06 -11.46 5.59
CA LYS A 15 13.80 -11.31 4.33
C LYS A 15 14.89 -10.24 4.38
N ILE A 16 14.69 -9.14 5.11
CA ILE A 16 15.76 -8.15 5.34
C ILE A 16 16.89 -8.76 6.18
N ILE A 17 16.54 -9.59 7.18
CA ILE A 17 17.53 -10.35 7.96
C ILE A 17 18.26 -11.35 7.05
N ASN A 18 17.56 -12.11 6.23
CA ASN A 18 18.16 -13.04 5.28
C ASN A 18 19.07 -12.31 4.28
N PHE A 19 18.64 -11.18 3.71
CA PHE A 19 19.46 -10.35 2.83
C PHE A 19 20.77 -9.93 3.54
N ARG A 20 20.68 -9.44 4.78
CA ARG A 20 21.85 -9.08 5.58
C ARG A 20 22.76 -10.29 5.83
N ASP A 21 22.20 -11.44 6.12
CA ASP A 21 22.99 -12.64 6.42
C ASP A 21 23.62 -13.23 5.16
N GLU A 22 22.94 -13.18 4.02
CA GLU A 22 23.48 -13.52 2.70
C GLU A 22 24.66 -12.61 2.35
N LEU A 23 24.54 -11.28 2.55
CA LEU A 23 25.64 -10.34 2.34
C LEU A 23 26.89 -10.63 3.19
N LYS A 24 26.72 -11.08 4.44
CA LYS A 24 27.85 -11.45 5.30
C LYS A 24 28.60 -12.68 4.83
N ASN A 25 27.90 -13.58 4.12
CA ASN A 25 28.45 -14.84 3.66
C ASN A 25 29.09 -14.74 2.27
N ILE A 26 28.98 -13.59 1.61
CA ILE A 26 29.64 -13.34 0.31
C ILE A 26 31.16 -13.32 0.52
N LYS A 27 31.85 -14.18 -0.22
CA LYS A 27 33.31 -14.23 -0.27
C LYS A 27 33.78 -13.54 -1.54
N TRP A 28 34.35 -12.35 -1.40
CA TRP A 28 34.97 -11.64 -2.52
C TRP A 28 36.29 -12.32 -2.89
N ASN A 29 36.27 -13.07 -3.98
CA ASN A 29 37.43 -13.72 -4.57
C ASN A 29 37.34 -13.51 -6.07
N ARG A 30 38.46 -13.18 -6.73
CA ARG A 30 38.50 -12.79 -8.15
C ARG A 30 37.89 -13.85 -9.11
N LYS A 31 37.82 -15.10 -8.67
CA LYS A 31 37.18 -16.22 -9.41
C LYS A 31 35.65 -16.28 -9.26
N ASP A 32 35.10 -15.68 -8.21
CA ASP A 32 33.71 -15.82 -7.77
C ASP A 32 32.97 -14.46 -7.73
N ASP A 33 33.56 -13.38 -8.26
CA ASP A 33 32.99 -12.03 -8.18
C ASP A 33 31.61 -11.91 -8.86
N VAL A 34 31.42 -12.57 -10.01
CA VAL A 34 30.12 -12.58 -10.72
C VAL A 34 29.05 -13.33 -9.92
N GLU A 35 29.43 -14.42 -9.26
CA GLU A 35 28.53 -15.20 -8.42
C GLU A 35 28.16 -14.43 -7.15
N SER A 36 29.13 -13.73 -6.55
CA SER A 36 28.95 -12.84 -5.42
C SER A 36 27.99 -11.69 -5.74
N LEU A 37 28.20 -11.02 -6.87
CA LEU A 37 27.28 -9.97 -7.34
C LEU A 37 25.90 -10.52 -7.71
N SER A 38 25.83 -11.72 -8.30
CA SER A 38 24.55 -12.39 -8.60
C SER A 38 23.77 -12.73 -7.34
N THR A 39 24.47 -13.20 -6.30
CA THR A 39 23.87 -13.46 -4.99
C THR A 39 23.30 -12.16 -4.44
N MET A 40 24.12 -11.10 -4.35
CA MET A 40 23.67 -9.79 -3.88
C MET A 40 22.46 -9.24 -4.67
N PHE A 41 22.49 -9.33 -6.00
CA PHE A 41 21.39 -8.91 -6.85
C PHE A 41 20.12 -9.71 -6.55
N ASN A 42 20.19 -11.04 -6.52
CA ASN A 42 19.05 -11.92 -6.28
C ASN A 42 18.43 -11.69 -4.89
N SER A 43 19.28 -11.48 -3.88
CA SER A 43 18.84 -11.18 -2.52
C SER A 43 18.08 -9.85 -2.45
N LEU A 44 18.58 -8.80 -3.10
CA LEU A 44 17.90 -7.51 -3.20
C LEU A 44 16.58 -7.63 -3.97
N ASP A 45 16.61 -8.35 -5.09
CA ASP A 45 15.46 -8.56 -5.96
C ASP A 45 14.34 -9.33 -5.25
N ALA A 46 14.66 -10.30 -4.40
CA ALA A 46 13.70 -11.03 -3.57
C ALA A 46 13.01 -10.14 -2.51
N VAL A 47 13.71 -9.12 -2.01
CA VAL A 47 13.14 -8.09 -1.12
C VAL A 47 12.22 -7.16 -1.92
N ALA A 48 12.63 -6.74 -3.11
CA ALA A 48 11.84 -5.88 -3.98
C ALA A 48 10.54 -6.55 -4.45
N GLU A 49 10.59 -7.82 -4.87
CA GLU A 49 9.41 -8.60 -5.24
C GLU A 49 8.42 -8.76 -4.09
N GLU A 50 8.90 -8.95 -2.86
CA GLU A 50 8.02 -9.07 -1.71
C GLU A 50 7.29 -7.75 -1.45
N LYS A 51 7.98 -6.61 -1.55
CA LYS A 51 7.34 -5.30 -1.44
C LYS A 51 6.33 -5.09 -2.56
N LEU A 52 6.64 -5.49 -3.79
CA LEU A 52 5.66 -5.47 -4.88
C LEU A 52 4.41 -6.32 -4.54
N GLN A 53 4.59 -7.53 -4.03
CA GLN A 53 3.48 -8.39 -3.59
C GLN A 53 2.67 -7.77 -2.43
N TYR A 54 3.33 -7.07 -1.51
CA TYR A 54 2.67 -6.30 -0.46
C TYR A 54 1.73 -5.25 -1.07
N TYR A 55 2.20 -4.46 -2.03
CA TYR A 55 1.40 -3.44 -2.71
C TYR A 55 0.23 -4.05 -3.50
N TYR A 56 0.44 -5.16 -4.22
CA TYR A 56 -0.63 -5.93 -4.87
C TYR A 56 -1.72 -6.37 -3.89
N GLY A 57 -1.32 -6.94 -2.75
CA GLY A 57 -2.25 -7.38 -1.71
C GLY A 57 -3.01 -6.22 -1.07
N ARG A 58 -2.34 -5.09 -0.83
CA ARG A 58 -2.92 -3.88 -0.24
C ARG A 58 -3.96 -3.27 -1.17
N ARG A 59 -3.68 -3.18 -2.47
CA ARG A 59 -4.60 -2.70 -3.52
C ARG A 59 -5.90 -3.48 -3.53
N LYS A 60 -5.83 -4.82 -3.60
CA LYS A 60 -7.02 -5.69 -3.62
C LYS A 60 -7.87 -5.53 -2.36
N ARG A 61 -7.23 -5.47 -1.18
CA ARG A 61 -7.94 -5.31 0.10
C ARG A 61 -8.63 -3.96 0.20
N ARG A 62 -7.97 -2.86 -0.17
CA ARG A 62 -8.60 -1.53 -0.13
C ARG A 62 -9.77 -1.42 -1.09
N ALA A 63 -9.64 -1.94 -2.30
CA ALA A 63 -10.76 -1.98 -3.26
C ALA A 63 -11.93 -2.79 -2.68
N PHE A 64 -11.67 -3.94 -2.06
CA PHE A 64 -12.70 -4.73 -1.39
C PHE A 64 -13.39 -3.96 -0.25
N PHE A 65 -12.64 -3.37 0.68
CA PHE A 65 -13.22 -2.62 1.80
C PHE A 65 -14.00 -1.39 1.35
N SER A 66 -13.50 -0.64 0.36
CA SER A 66 -14.21 0.53 -0.16
C SER A 66 -15.54 0.13 -0.80
N ASN A 67 -15.54 -0.94 -1.61
CA ASN A 67 -16.78 -1.47 -2.18
C ASN A 67 -17.74 -1.99 -1.09
N LEU A 68 -17.22 -2.66 -0.06
CA LEU A 68 -18.02 -3.16 1.05
C LEU A 68 -18.69 -2.01 1.82
N PHE A 69 -17.94 -0.99 2.24
CA PHE A 69 -18.49 0.15 2.97
C PHE A 69 -19.50 0.94 2.13
N ARG A 70 -19.24 1.08 0.82
CA ARG A 70 -20.18 1.73 -0.09
C ARG A 70 -21.50 0.95 -0.15
N ASN A 71 -21.44 -0.37 -0.32
CA ASN A 71 -22.63 -1.21 -0.39
C ASN A 71 -23.40 -1.24 0.94
N LEU A 72 -22.70 -1.34 2.07
CA LEU A 72 -23.32 -1.26 3.40
C LEU A 72 -23.97 0.11 3.64
N GLY A 73 -23.32 1.19 3.20
CA GLY A 73 -23.89 2.54 3.26
C GLY A 73 -25.18 2.65 2.46
N TRP A 74 -25.22 2.11 1.24
CA TRP A 74 -26.45 2.10 0.42
C TRP A 74 -27.58 1.27 1.05
N VAL A 75 -27.28 0.06 1.53
CA VAL A 75 -28.29 -0.80 2.15
C VAL A 75 -28.83 -0.18 3.44
N ALA A 76 -27.94 0.33 4.31
CA ALA A 76 -28.34 1.00 5.53
C ALA A 76 -29.13 2.28 5.23
N GLY A 77 -28.72 3.08 4.23
CA GLY A 77 -29.44 4.28 3.83
C GLY A 77 -30.84 3.98 3.32
N PHE A 78 -30.97 2.95 2.48
CA PHE A 78 -32.26 2.50 1.95
C PHE A 78 -33.21 2.04 3.06
N ILE A 79 -32.74 1.18 3.97
CA ILE A 79 -33.49 0.71 5.13
C ILE A 79 -33.87 1.90 6.04
N GLY A 80 -32.92 2.81 6.26
CA GLY A 80 -33.10 3.97 7.12
C GLY A 80 -34.13 4.98 6.63
N VAL A 81 -34.32 5.09 5.32
CA VAL A 81 -35.37 5.92 4.71
C VAL A 81 -36.73 5.20 4.69
N ILE A 82 -36.75 3.90 4.38
CA ILE A 82 -38.01 3.16 4.17
C ILE A 82 -38.70 2.80 5.48
N LEU A 83 -37.96 2.41 6.52
CA LEU A 83 -38.56 2.01 7.80
C LEU A 83 -39.43 3.10 8.43
N PRO A 84 -38.98 4.37 8.56
CA PRO A 84 -39.81 5.44 9.09
C PRO A 84 -41.03 5.73 8.21
N LEU A 85 -40.88 5.64 6.88
CA LEU A 85 -42.00 5.84 5.96
C LEU A 85 -43.05 4.74 6.15
N LEU A 86 -42.65 3.47 6.27
CA LEU A 86 -43.59 2.36 6.45
C LEU A 86 -44.27 2.37 7.82
N SER A 87 -43.60 2.86 8.88
CA SER A 87 -44.24 2.97 10.20
C SER A 87 -45.45 3.90 10.20
N ASP A 88 -45.42 4.95 9.36
CA ASP A 88 -46.52 5.92 9.27
C ASP A 88 -47.76 5.35 8.55
N TYR A 89 -47.59 4.34 7.69
CA TYR A 89 -48.70 3.74 6.91
C TYR A 89 -49.09 2.33 7.37
N MET A 90 -48.25 1.63 8.12
CA MET A 90 -48.47 0.23 8.53
C MET A 90 -48.21 0.02 10.02
N VAL A 91 -49.26 -0.32 10.78
CA VAL A 91 -49.24 -0.57 12.24
C VAL A 91 -48.20 -1.65 12.63
N ALA A 92 -47.95 -2.63 11.76
CA ALA A 92 -46.96 -3.68 12.01
C ALA A 92 -45.51 -3.15 12.12
N PHE A 93 -45.21 -1.97 11.57
CA PHE A 93 -43.87 -1.38 11.54
C PHE A 93 -43.68 -0.24 12.56
N ASP A 94 -44.73 0.16 13.27
CA ASP A 94 -44.73 1.24 14.28
C ASP A 94 -43.58 1.11 15.33
N PRO A 95 -43.31 -0.07 15.95
CA PRO A 95 -42.19 -0.19 16.88
C PRO A 95 -40.80 -0.12 16.22
N THR A 96 -40.72 -0.31 14.90
CA THR A 96 -39.45 -0.36 14.15
C THR A 96 -39.10 0.93 13.41
N GLY A 97 -40.03 1.88 13.28
CA GLY A 97 -39.78 3.17 12.62
C GLY A 97 -38.59 3.93 13.21
N LYS A 98 -38.41 3.90 14.54
CA LYS A 98 -37.28 4.53 15.23
C LYS A 98 -35.92 3.90 14.90
N LEU A 99 -35.89 2.62 14.53
CA LEU A 99 -34.65 1.96 14.09
C LEU A 99 -34.17 2.51 12.74
N GLY A 100 -35.06 3.06 11.92
CA GLY A 100 -34.69 3.72 10.67
C GLY A 100 -33.67 4.85 10.86
N TYR A 101 -33.81 5.66 11.91
CA TYR A 101 -32.83 6.71 12.22
C TYR A 101 -31.45 6.15 12.59
N VAL A 102 -31.40 4.99 13.27
CA VAL A 102 -30.13 4.30 13.57
C VAL A 102 -29.46 3.84 12.27
N PHE A 103 -30.24 3.31 11.33
CA PHE A 103 -29.72 2.92 10.01
C PHE A 103 -29.24 4.12 9.17
N LEU A 104 -29.89 5.29 9.28
CA LEU A 104 -29.40 6.53 8.65
C LEU A 104 -28.05 6.98 9.24
N ILE A 105 -27.91 6.96 10.57
CA ILE A 105 -26.63 7.28 11.23
C ILE A 105 -25.54 6.29 10.82
N ALA A 106 -25.88 5.00 10.75
CA ALA A 106 -24.96 3.97 10.28
C ALA A 106 -24.54 4.20 8.82
N ALA A 107 -25.49 4.54 7.93
CA ALA A 107 -25.21 4.87 6.53
C ALA A 107 -24.27 6.06 6.40
N ALA A 108 -24.54 7.16 7.12
CA ALA A 108 -23.67 8.33 7.16
C ALA A 108 -22.28 7.98 7.69
N SER A 109 -22.20 7.12 8.71
CA SER A 109 -20.92 6.64 9.28
C SER A 109 -20.13 5.80 8.26
N PHE A 110 -20.77 4.89 7.53
CA PHE A 110 -20.10 4.08 6.50
C PHE A 110 -19.63 4.91 5.31
N LEU A 111 -20.45 5.86 4.84
CA LEU A 111 -20.09 6.76 3.74
C LEU A 111 -18.97 7.73 4.16
N GLY A 112 -19.05 8.28 5.37
CA GLY A 112 -18.01 9.14 5.95
C GLY A 112 -16.70 8.38 6.17
N ALA A 113 -16.75 7.15 6.68
CA ALA A 113 -15.57 6.28 6.77
C ALA A 113 -14.98 6.04 5.38
N ASN A 114 -15.80 5.74 4.36
CA ASN A 114 -15.30 5.53 3.00
C ASN A 114 -14.65 6.78 2.39
N SER A 115 -15.11 7.99 2.72
CA SER A 115 -14.44 9.23 2.29
C SER A 115 -13.13 9.48 3.05
N LEU A 116 -13.12 9.27 4.37
CA LEU A 116 -11.93 9.39 5.23
C LEU A 116 -10.81 8.43 4.84
N PHE A 117 -11.15 7.21 4.45
CA PHE A 117 -10.17 6.23 3.98
C PHE A 117 -9.74 6.44 2.53
N GLU A 118 -10.22 7.52 1.88
CA GLU A 118 -9.87 7.93 0.53
C GLU A 118 -9.84 6.73 -0.42
N GLY A 119 -10.97 6.04 -0.54
CA GLY A 119 -11.07 4.80 -1.32
C GLY A 119 -10.49 4.92 -2.74
N THR A 120 -10.52 6.12 -3.33
CA THR A 120 -9.97 6.46 -4.64
C THR A 120 -8.55 7.04 -4.60
N SER A 121 -8.26 8.06 -3.79
CA SER A 121 -6.92 8.69 -3.73
C SER A 121 -5.85 7.71 -3.25
N GLY A 122 -6.10 7.02 -2.14
CA GLY A 122 -5.17 6.01 -1.63
C GLY A 122 -5.01 4.85 -2.60
N HIS A 123 -6.07 4.44 -3.31
CA HIS A 123 -5.98 3.41 -4.34
C HIS A 123 -5.06 3.83 -5.49
N VAL A 124 -5.24 5.05 -6.01
CA VAL A 124 -4.39 5.58 -7.08
C VAL A 124 -2.94 5.63 -6.63
N ARG A 125 -2.64 6.10 -5.41
CA ARG A 125 -1.26 6.14 -4.90
C ARG A 125 -0.62 4.74 -4.87
N TYR A 126 -1.30 3.74 -4.29
CA TYR A 126 -0.77 2.38 -4.27
C TYR A 126 -0.59 1.78 -5.66
N VAL A 127 -1.50 2.07 -6.60
CA VAL A 127 -1.37 1.64 -8.00
C VAL A 127 -0.15 2.28 -8.65
N MET A 128 0.06 3.59 -8.43
CA MET A 128 1.21 4.30 -8.98
C MET A 128 2.52 3.77 -8.40
N THR A 129 2.63 3.59 -7.09
CA THR A 129 3.82 2.99 -6.47
C THR A 129 4.05 1.56 -6.97
N GLN A 130 3.00 0.75 -7.09
CA GLN A 130 3.09 -0.60 -7.67
C GLN A 130 3.68 -0.56 -9.09
N LEU A 131 3.14 0.27 -9.98
CA LEU A 131 3.61 0.38 -11.36
C LEU A 131 5.04 0.91 -11.45
N LYS A 132 5.41 1.88 -10.58
CA LYS A 132 6.79 2.39 -10.48
C LYS A 132 7.75 1.26 -10.06
N LEU A 133 7.37 0.45 -9.06
CA LEU A 133 8.17 -0.70 -8.61
C LEU A 133 8.29 -1.77 -9.69
N GLU A 134 7.21 -2.11 -10.39
CA GLU A 134 7.25 -3.07 -11.52
C GLU A 134 8.19 -2.60 -12.61
N LYS A 135 8.08 -1.33 -13.01
CA LYS A 135 8.96 -0.74 -14.00
C LYS A 135 10.42 -0.81 -13.55
N LEU A 136 10.70 -0.46 -12.30
CA LEU A 136 12.04 -0.53 -11.73
C LEU A 136 12.59 -1.95 -11.79
N ILE A 137 11.89 -2.93 -11.21
CA ILE A 137 12.28 -4.35 -11.17
C ILE A 137 12.59 -4.87 -12.58
N VAL A 138 11.68 -4.66 -13.54
CA VAL A 138 11.86 -5.14 -14.91
C VAL A 138 13.06 -4.47 -15.58
N SER A 139 13.21 -3.15 -15.45
CA SER A 139 14.31 -2.41 -16.06
C SER A 139 15.67 -2.79 -15.50
N THR A 140 15.76 -3.01 -14.19
CA THR A 140 17.01 -3.44 -13.54
C THR A 140 17.34 -4.88 -13.91
N ARG A 141 16.37 -5.81 -13.89
CA ARG A 141 16.61 -7.20 -14.33
C ARG A 141 17.13 -7.26 -15.75
N LEU A 142 16.57 -6.48 -16.67
CA LEU A 142 17.06 -6.41 -18.03
C LEU A 142 18.51 -5.89 -18.07
N SER A 143 18.80 -4.81 -17.35
CA SER A 143 20.16 -4.25 -17.26
C SER A 143 21.15 -5.25 -16.67
N TRP A 144 20.74 -6.01 -15.66
CA TRP A 144 21.52 -7.06 -15.01
C TRP A 144 21.82 -8.24 -15.96
N HIS A 145 20.83 -8.68 -16.74
CA HIS A 145 21.04 -9.72 -17.75
C HIS A 145 21.97 -9.24 -18.87
N VAL A 146 21.85 -7.98 -19.30
CA VAL A 146 22.77 -7.38 -20.27
C VAL A 146 24.19 -7.34 -19.70
N TYR A 147 24.36 -6.93 -18.44
CA TYR A 147 25.66 -6.97 -17.75
C TYR A 147 26.24 -8.39 -17.75
N LYS A 148 25.46 -9.38 -17.29
CA LYS A 148 25.89 -10.79 -17.26
C LYS A 148 26.25 -11.36 -18.62
N SER A 149 25.61 -10.91 -19.70
CA SER A 149 25.94 -11.37 -21.05
C SER A 149 27.27 -10.84 -21.57
N ARG A 150 27.78 -9.76 -20.98
CA ARG A 150 29.02 -9.08 -21.37
C ARG A 150 30.19 -9.44 -20.47
N ALA A 151 29.93 -9.72 -19.19
CA ALA A 151 30.95 -10.08 -18.22
C ALA A 151 31.62 -11.42 -18.61
N SER A 152 32.96 -11.44 -18.65
CA SER A 152 33.71 -12.66 -18.94
C SER A 152 33.65 -13.66 -17.78
N CYS A 153 33.27 -14.92 -18.07
CA CYS A 153 32.99 -15.96 -17.07
C CYS A 153 34.21 -16.55 -16.33
N ILE A 154 35.43 -16.04 -16.54
CA ILE A 154 36.67 -16.68 -16.05
C ILE A 154 37.46 -15.76 -15.10
N GLU A 155 37.64 -14.49 -15.46
CA GLU A 155 38.17 -13.45 -14.58
C GLU A 155 37.51 -12.13 -14.96
N CYS A 156 36.70 -11.57 -14.07
CA CYS A 156 36.18 -10.22 -14.28
C CYS A 156 37.27 -9.19 -14.04
N SER A 157 37.36 -8.22 -14.94
CA SER A 157 38.10 -7.01 -14.69
C SER A 157 37.46 -6.22 -13.55
N GLU A 158 38.27 -5.44 -12.83
CA GLU A 158 37.79 -4.55 -11.75
C GLU A 158 36.69 -3.59 -12.25
N LYS A 159 36.77 -3.18 -13.52
CA LYS A 159 35.75 -2.36 -14.16
C LYS A 159 34.41 -3.08 -14.30
N GLU A 160 34.41 -4.36 -14.72
CA GLU A 160 33.17 -5.15 -14.81
C GLU A 160 32.54 -5.35 -13.43
N VAL A 161 33.34 -5.64 -12.40
CA VAL A 161 32.85 -5.76 -11.03
C VAL A 161 32.21 -4.46 -10.55
N ALA A 162 32.86 -3.32 -10.82
CA ALA A 162 32.34 -1.99 -10.49
C ALA A 162 31.03 -1.67 -11.25
N ASP A 163 30.96 -2.01 -12.54
CA ASP A 163 29.75 -1.80 -13.37
C ASP A 163 28.57 -2.64 -12.83
N GLY A 164 28.81 -3.90 -12.47
CA GLY A 164 27.80 -4.77 -11.87
C GLY A 164 27.32 -4.26 -10.51
N PHE A 165 28.25 -3.83 -9.65
CA PHE A 165 27.93 -3.24 -8.36
C PHE A 165 27.13 -1.94 -8.50
N ALA A 166 27.47 -1.08 -9.46
CA ALA A 166 26.75 0.17 -9.72
C ALA A 166 25.27 -0.07 -10.11
N ILE A 167 24.98 -1.13 -10.88
CA ILE A 167 23.60 -1.53 -11.20
C ILE A 167 22.84 -1.90 -9.91
N ILE A 168 23.45 -2.71 -9.04
CA ILE A 168 22.84 -3.14 -7.77
C ILE A 168 22.63 -1.95 -6.83
N GLN A 169 23.62 -1.08 -6.70
CA GLN A 169 23.54 0.12 -5.87
C GLN A 169 22.42 1.06 -6.33
N LYS A 170 22.37 1.34 -7.64
CA LYS A 170 21.31 2.16 -8.22
C LYS A 170 19.93 1.54 -7.99
N TYR A 171 19.80 0.22 -8.18
CA TYR A 171 18.56 -0.49 -7.91
C TYR A 171 18.10 -0.34 -6.47
N ALA A 172 19.02 -0.53 -5.51
CA ALA A 172 18.71 -0.38 -4.09
C ALA A 172 18.25 1.04 -3.77
N GLN A 173 18.96 2.06 -4.28
CA GLN A 173 18.63 3.46 -4.04
C GLN A 173 17.24 3.81 -4.60
N GLU A 174 17.01 3.58 -5.89
CA GLU A 174 15.71 3.88 -6.52
C GLU A 174 14.57 3.09 -5.88
N PHE A 175 14.83 1.86 -5.44
CA PHE A 175 13.85 1.05 -4.72
C PHE A 175 13.46 1.67 -3.37
N TYR A 176 14.44 2.11 -2.58
CA TYR A 176 14.17 2.74 -1.29
C TYR A 176 13.51 4.10 -1.44
N ASP A 177 13.93 4.91 -2.42
CA ASP A 177 13.33 6.20 -2.72
C ASP A 177 11.83 6.04 -3.02
N LEU A 178 11.46 5.08 -3.89
CA LEU A 178 10.05 4.79 -4.19
C LEU A 178 9.22 4.35 -2.97
N VAL A 179 9.84 3.68 -2.00
CA VAL A 179 9.16 3.23 -0.79
C VAL A 179 9.00 4.38 0.22
N ILE A 180 10.00 5.25 0.34
CA ILE A 180 9.97 6.41 1.23
C ILE A 180 8.99 7.46 0.69
N ASP A 181 9.06 7.77 -0.61
CA ASP A 181 8.15 8.73 -1.26
C ASP A 181 6.67 8.36 -1.02
N GLU A 182 6.31 7.07 -1.06
CA GLU A 182 4.94 6.63 -0.77
C GLU A 182 4.51 6.90 0.67
N ALA A 183 5.44 6.74 1.63
CA ALA A 183 5.18 6.96 3.04
C ALA A 183 5.02 8.46 3.34
N ASP A 184 5.84 9.30 2.71
CA ASP A 184 5.77 10.75 2.84
C ASP A 184 4.49 11.31 2.19
N ASP A 185 4.16 10.88 0.97
CA ASP A 185 2.91 11.21 0.28
C ASP A 185 1.68 10.82 1.12
N TRP A 186 1.75 9.72 1.86
CA TRP A 186 0.70 9.31 2.79
C TRP A 186 0.57 10.24 3.99
N GLY A 187 1.69 10.58 4.62
CA GLY A 187 1.72 11.49 5.76
C GLY A 187 1.09 12.84 5.40
N GLU A 188 1.45 13.40 4.25
CA GLU A 188 0.90 14.67 3.78
C GLU A 188 -0.61 14.63 3.50
N SER A 189 -1.10 13.58 2.82
CA SER A 189 -2.53 13.43 2.52
C SER A 189 -3.37 13.34 3.80
N VAL A 190 -2.90 12.58 4.80
CA VAL A 190 -3.57 12.47 6.09
C VAL A 190 -3.62 13.82 6.81
N LEU A 191 -2.52 14.57 6.83
CA LEU A 191 -2.48 15.90 7.45
C LEU A 191 -3.42 16.89 6.75
N LYS A 192 -3.48 16.89 5.41
CA LYS A 192 -4.37 17.75 4.62
C LYS A 192 -5.85 17.47 4.95
N GLU A 193 -6.24 16.20 5.03
CA GLU A 193 -7.62 15.84 5.40
C GLU A 193 -7.93 16.20 6.86
N LEU A 194 -7.02 15.98 7.82
CA LEU A 194 -7.21 16.39 9.22
C LEU A 194 -7.45 17.91 9.36
N ILE A 195 -6.68 18.73 8.65
CA ILE A 195 -6.85 20.19 8.63
C ILE A 195 -8.22 20.58 8.07
N LYS A 196 -8.69 19.89 7.02
CA LYS A 196 -10.02 20.13 6.42
C LYS A 196 -11.14 19.76 7.39
N TYR A 197 -11.00 18.65 8.12
CA TYR A 197 -11.94 18.27 9.18
C TYR A 197 -11.98 19.30 10.31
N GLN A 198 -10.83 19.76 10.82
CA GLN A 198 -10.77 20.82 11.83
C GLN A 198 -11.50 22.09 11.37
N LYS A 199 -11.22 22.57 10.15
CA LYS A 199 -11.89 23.76 9.59
C LYS A 199 -13.42 23.60 9.49
N SER A 200 -13.90 22.39 9.20
CA SER A 200 -15.34 22.11 9.13
C SER A 200 -16.01 22.14 10.51
N ILE A 201 -15.31 21.67 11.56
CA ILE A 201 -15.77 21.76 12.95
C ILE A 201 -15.84 23.23 13.38
N ASP A 202 -14.78 24.00 13.13
CA ASP A 202 -14.71 25.41 13.50
C ASP A 202 -15.81 26.22 12.81
N LYS A 203 -16.06 25.98 11.53
CA LYS A 203 -17.15 26.62 10.79
C LYS A 203 -18.53 26.29 11.38
N ASN A 204 -18.75 25.03 11.77
CA ASN A 204 -20.02 24.60 12.36
C ASN A 204 -20.23 25.10 13.79
N SER A 205 -19.15 25.32 14.56
CA SER A 205 -19.23 25.94 15.89
C SER A 205 -19.64 27.41 15.81
N LYS A 206 -19.02 28.19 14.91
CA LYS A 206 -19.34 29.62 14.69
C LYS A 206 -20.76 29.86 14.19
N LEU A 207 -21.36 28.90 13.49
CA LEU A 207 -22.76 28.97 13.06
C LEU A 207 -23.75 28.70 14.19
N LYS A 208 -23.34 28.01 15.26
CA LYS A 208 -24.18 27.76 16.45
C LYS A 208 -24.17 28.92 17.44
N ASP A 209 -23.10 29.72 17.48
CA ASP A 209 -22.96 30.86 18.39
C ASP A 209 -23.51 32.18 17.80
N GLY A 210 -24.01 32.16 16.57
CA GLY A 210 -24.57 33.31 15.85
C GLY A 210 -26.11 33.32 15.72
N VAL A 211 -26.81 32.46 16.49
CA VAL A 211 -28.26 32.43 16.67
C VAL A 211 -28.55 32.70 18.14
#